data_AF-A0A916Y367-F1
#
_entry.id   AF-A0A916Y367-F1
#
_cell.length_a   1.000
_cell.length_b   1.000
_cell.length_c   1.000
_cell.angle_alpha   90.00
_cell.angle_beta   90.00
_cell.angle_gamma   90.00
#
_symmetry.space_group_name_H-M   'P 1'
#
loop_
_entity.id
_entity.type
_entity.pdbx_description
1 polymer ?
#
loop_
_entity_poly.entity_id
_entity_poly.type
_entity_poly.pdbx_seq_one_letter_code
_entity_poly.pdbx_strand_id
1 'polypeptide(L)'
;MNTNEITNLIKSIQIKENEIQLMKQLATAKGFIQYYFSHLKSSATKEDAFSKVNELYLQYFGETRFSNYLEFKQTLKVIYSM
;
A
#
# COMPACT_ATOMS: atom_id res chain seq x y z
N MET A 1 19.06 26.94 -14.22
CA MET A 1 17.83 26.15 -14.11
C MET A 1 16.66 27.11 -14.27
N ASN A 2 15.76 26.88 -15.23
CA ASN A 2 14.62 27.77 -15.48
C ASN A 2 13.41 27.42 -14.58
N THR A 3 12.42 28.31 -14.53
CA THR A 3 11.23 28.13 -13.67
C THR A 3 10.46 26.84 -13.94
N ASN A 4 10.44 26.35 -15.19
CA ASN A 4 9.78 25.09 -15.54
C ASN A 4 10.54 23.87 -15.03
N GLU A 5 11.87 23.90 -15.11
CA GLU A 5 12.74 22.85 -14.55
C GLU A 5 12.61 22.78 -13.02
N ILE A 6 12.57 23.94 -12.33
CA ILE A 6 12.32 24.01 -10.89
C ILE A 6 10.96 23.41 -10.54
N THR A 7 9.92 23.78 -11.28
CA THR A 7 8.55 23.28 -11.05
C THR A 7 8.47 21.76 -11.22
N ASN A 8 9.13 21.22 -12.25
CA ASN A 8 9.15 19.77 -12.48
C ASN A 8 9.90 19.04 -11.36
N LEU A 9 11.02 19.60 -10.89
CA LEU A 9 11.79 19.00 -9.79
C LEU A 9 10.97 18.95 -8.49
N ILE A 10 10.26 20.03 -8.15
CA ILE A 10 9.38 20.07 -6.97
C ILE A 10 8.29 19.00 -7.07
N LYS A 11 7.66 18.82 -8.23
CA LYS A 11 6.65 17.76 -8.44
C LYS A 11 7.25 16.37 -8.24
N SER A 12 8.43 16.10 -8.79
CA SER A 12 9.12 14.81 -8.61
C SER A 12 9.47 14.53 -7.15
N ILE A 13 9.90 15.55 -6.39
CA ILE A 13 10.16 15.43 -4.96
C ILE A 13 8.87 15.08 -4.22
N GLN A 14 7.77 15.78 -4.50
CA GLN A 14 6.47 15.52 -3.87
C GLN A 14 5.97 14.08 -4.13
N ILE A 15 6.14 13.57 -5.36
CA ILE A 15 5.78 12.19 -5.69
C ILE A 15 6.60 11.20 -4.85
N LYS A 16 7.92 11.40 -4.77
CA LYS A 16 8.82 10.53 -3.98
C LYS A 16 8.48 10.58 -2.48
N GLU A 17 8.13 11.74 -1.95
CA GLU A 17 7.68 11.87 -0.56
C GLU A 17 6.40 11.07 -0.31
N ASN A 18 5.43 11.14 -1.23
CA ASN A 18 4.19 10.37 -1.14
C ASN A 18 4.46 8.85 -1.19
N GLU A 19 5.36 8.40 -2.07
CA GLU A 19 5.79 7.00 -2.13
C GLU A 19 6.43 6.56 -0.81
N ILE A 20 7.32 7.37 -0.21
CA ILE A 20 7.95 7.07 1.08
C ILE A 20 6.90 6.95 2.19
N GLN A 21 5.91 7.84 2.24
CA GLN A 21 4.85 7.75 3.26
C GLN A 21 4.01 6.49 3.08
N LEU A 22 3.70 6.14 1.83
CA LEU A 22 2.98 4.92 1.52
C LEU A 22 3.78 3.67 1.91
N MET A 23 5.08 3.61 1.59
CA MET A 23 5.97 2.55 2.03
C MET A 23 5.95 2.42 3.56
N LYS A 24 6.10 3.53 4.29
CA LYS A 24 6.06 3.53 5.76
C LYS A 24 4.72 3.00 6.30
N GLN A 25 3.60 3.38 5.69
CA GLN A 25 2.28 2.86 6.05
C GLN A 25 2.21 1.34 5.84
N LEU A 26 2.58 0.88 4.64
CA LEU A 26 2.50 -0.53 4.24
C LEU A 26 3.43 -1.43 5.05
N ALA A 27 4.57 -0.92 5.54
CA ALA A 27 5.52 -1.66 6.36
C ALA A 27 4.92 -2.24 7.67
N THR A 28 3.80 -1.68 8.14
CA THR A 28 3.09 -2.16 9.34
C THR A 28 1.86 -2.99 8.96
N ALA A 29 1.57 -4.05 9.73
CA ALA A 29 0.34 -4.84 9.51
C ALA A 29 -0.93 -3.98 9.56
N LYS A 30 -1.02 -3.06 10.53
CA LYS A 30 -2.14 -2.12 10.66
C LYS A 30 -2.27 -1.21 9.44
N GLY A 31 -1.17 -0.61 8.98
CA GLY A 31 -1.19 0.30 7.84
C GLY A 31 -1.49 -0.41 6.52
N PHE A 32 -0.97 -1.64 6.33
CA PHE A 32 -1.37 -2.51 5.22
C PHE A 32 -2.88 -2.76 5.23
N ILE A 33 -3.45 -3.16 6.37
CA ILE A 33 -4.89 -3.42 6.51
C ILE A 33 -5.72 -2.18 6.22
N GLN A 34 -5.32 -1.02 6.75
CA GLN A 34 -5.99 0.25 6.47
C GLN A 34 -5.98 0.58 4.97
N TYR A 35 -4.85 0.36 4.30
CA TYR A 35 -4.70 0.59 2.87
C TYR A 35 -5.53 -0.42 2.04
N TYR A 36 -5.61 -1.68 2.47
CA TYR A 36 -6.53 -2.65 1.91
C TYR A 36 -7.99 -2.17 1.98
N PHE A 37 -8.45 -1.69 3.14
CA PHE A 37 -9.83 -1.22 3.28
C PHE A 37 -10.13 0.04 2.45
N SER A 38 -9.14 0.89 2.17
CA SER A 38 -9.34 2.02 1.26
C SER A 38 -9.49 1.56 -0.20
N HIS A 39 -8.80 0.49 -0.61
CA HIS A 39 -8.87 -0.10 -1.95
C HIS A 39 -10.06 -1.06 -2.13
N LEU A 40 -10.63 -1.56 -1.03
CA LEU A 40 -11.77 -2.46 -1.08
C LEU A 40 -12.99 -1.81 -1.73
N LYS A 41 -13.20 -0.51 -1.53
CA LYS A 41 -14.35 0.22 -2.09
C LYS A 41 -14.33 0.33 -3.62
N SER A 42 -13.15 0.25 -4.23
CA SER A 42 -12.94 0.40 -5.67
C SER A 42 -12.55 -0.91 -6.35
N SER A 43 -12.50 -2.02 -5.61
CA SER A 43 -12.13 -3.34 -6.14
C SER A 43 -13.38 -4.21 -6.34
N ALA A 44 -13.35 -5.07 -7.35
CA ALA A 44 -14.47 -5.96 -7.66
C ALA A 44 -14.68 -7.01 -6.57
N THR A 45 -13.58 -7.54 -6.01
CA THR A 45 -13.60 -8.50 -4.91
C THR A 45 -12.64 -8.11 -3.78
N LYS A 46 -12.79 -8.78 -2.63
CA LYS A 46 -11.87 -8.62 -1.50
C LYS A 46 -10.48 -9.15 -1.84
N GLU A 47 -10.43 -10.26 -2.55
CA GLU A 47 -9.23 -10.89 -3.06
C GLU A 47 -8.49 -9.96 -4.02
N ASP A 48 -9.19 -9.25 -4.92
CA ASP A 48 -8.56 -8.27 -5.82
C ASP A 48 -7.95 -7.10 -5.06
N ALA A 49 -8.66 -6.57 -4.06
CA ALA A 49 -8.14 -5.50 -3.21
C ALA A 49 -6.88 -5.98 -2.45
N PHE A 50 -6.90 -7.21 -1.95
CA PHE A 50 -5.75 -7.82 -1.29
C PHE A 50 -4.57 -7.98 -2.26
N SER A 51 -4.79 -8.58 -3.43
CA SER A 51 -3.73 -8.82 -4.43
C SER A 51 -3.07 -7.52 -4.84
N LYS A 52 -3.84 -6.47 -5.13
CA LYS A 52 -3.30 -5.14 -5.48
C LYS A 52 -2.39 -4.57 -4.39
N VAL A 53 -2.81 -4.66 -3.12
CA VAL A 53 -2.01 -4.12 -2.01
C VAL A 53 -0.78 -4.99 -1.71
N ASN A 54 -0.89 -6.30 -1.88
CA ASN A 54 0.21 -7.24 -1.66
C ASN A 54 1.25 -7.19 -2.80
N GLU A 55 0.81 -6.94 -4.04
CA GLU A 55 1.68 -6.65 -5.20
C GLU A 55 2.42 -5.32 -5.00
N LEU A 56 1.72 -4.28 -4.54
CA LEU A 56 2.34 -2.99 -4.23
C LEU A 56 3.38 -3.12 -3.10
N TYR A 57 3.08 -3.94 -2.09
CA TYR A 57 4.05 -4.27 -1.05
C TYR A 57 5.27 -5.00 -1.64
N LEU A 58 5.06 -6.01 -2.49
CA LEU A 58 6.13 -6.73 -3.19
C LEU A 58 7.02 -5.78 -4.00
N GLN A 59 6.44 -4.82 -4.70
CA GLN A 59 7.20 -3.82 -5.47
C GLN A 59 8.11 -2.96 -4.58
N TYR A 60 7.67 -2.62 -3.37
CA TYR A 60 8.43 -1.77 -2.45
C TYR A 60 9.44 -2.52 -1.58
N PHE A 61 9.15 -3.78 -1.22
CA PHE A 61 9.92 -4.53 -0.23
C PHE A 61 10.63 -5.77 -0.79
N GLY A 62 10.31 -6.18 -2.02
CA GLY A 62 10.93 -7.36 -2.67
C GLY A 62 10.36 -8.71 -2.20
N GLU A 63 9.39 -8.70 -1.29
CA GLU A 63 8.66 -9.88 -0.81
C GLU A 63 7.19 -9.57 -0.59
N THR A 64 6.31 -10.57 -0.57
CA THR A 64 4.90 -10.36 -0.24
C THR A 64 4.73 -10.22 1.28
N ARG A 65 3.79 -9.38 1.71
CA ARG A 65 3.51 -9.22 3.15
C ARG A 65 2.82 -10.44 3.73
N PHE A 66 1.91 -11.01 2.95
CA PHE A 66 1.17 -12.22 3.26
C PHE A 66 1.31 -13.19 2.10
N SER A 67 1.38 -14.49 2.38
CA SER A 67 1.53 -15.52 1.35
C SER A 67 0.27 -15.63 0.50
N ASN A 68 -0.90 -15.43 1.10
CA ASN A 68 -2.19 -15.51 0.43
C ASN A 68 -3.30 -14.77 1.23
N TYR A 69 -4.48 -14.67 0.62
CA TYR A 69 -5.63 -13.99 1.23
C TYR A 69 -6.14 -14.67 2.51
N LEU A 70 -5.99 -16.00 2.63
CA LEU A 70 -6.43 -16.73 3.82
C LEU A 70 -5.61 -16.33 5.05
N GLU A 71 -4.28 -16.26 4.92
CA GLU A 71 -3.37 -15.80 5.98
C GLU A 71 -3.69 -14.36 6.41
N PHE A 72 -3.91 -13.48 5.43
CA PHE A 72 -4.34 -12.11 5.68
C PHE A 72 -5.66 -12.06 6.47
N LYS A 73 -6.66 -12.87 6.09
CA LYS A 73 -7.95 -12.94 6.77
C LYS A 73 -7.83 -13.43 8.22
N GLN A 74 -6.94 -14.39 8.48
CA GLN A 74 -6.67 -14.83 9.85
C GLN A 74 -6.07 -13.69 10.69
N THR A 75 -5.12 -12.94 10.11
CA THR A 75 -4.54 -11.75 10.76
C THR A 75 -5.58 -10.69 11.07
N LEU A 76 -6.54 -10.45 10.16
CA LEU A 76 -7.66 -9.54 10.39
C LEU A 76 -8.50 -9.95 11.60
N LYS A 77 -8.83 -11.25 11.73
CA LYS A 77 -9.61 -11.77 12.86
C LYS A 77 -8.91 -11.53 14.19
N VAL A 78 -7.60 -11.75 14.24
CA VAL A 78 -6.79 -11.54 15.46
C VAL A 78 -6.74 -10.06 15.85
N ILE A 79 -6.53 -9.16 14.87
CA ILE A 79 -6.36 -7.74 15.14
C ILE A 79 -7.69 -7.03 15.47
N TYR A 80 -8.79 -7.43 14.84
CA TYR A 80 -10.08 -6.75 14.95
C TYR A 80 -11.14 -7.52 15.74
N SER A 81 -10.82 -8.70 16.29
CA SER A 81 -11.76 -9.56 17.02
C SER A 81 -13.10 -9.74 16.29
N MET A 82 -13.04 -9.94 14.97
CA MET A 82 -14.18 -10.27 14.10
C MET A 82 -14.35 -11.78 13.96
#